data_AF-A0AAW9FW49-F1
#
_entry.id   AF-A0AAW9FW49-F1
#
_cell.length_a   1.000
_cell.length_b   1.000
_cell.length_c   1.000
_cell.angle_alpha   90.00
_cell.angle_beta   90.00
_cell.angle_gamma   90.00
#
_symmetry.space_group_name_H-M   'P 1'
#
loop_
_entity.id
_entity.type
_entity.pdbx_description
1 polymer ?
#
loop_
_entity_poly.entity_id
_entity_poly.type
_entity_poly.pdbx_seq_one_letter_code
_entity_poly.pdbx_strand_id
1 'polypeptide(L)'
;MKVTAKKHLGQHFLTDENIASKIANGLSGDGYDAVLEVGPGMGVLTKYLLDKEQETFVAEIDQESVAYLKLHYPKLENHILNDFLKLDIPQQFEGQVAVIGNFPYNISSQILFKIIDNYECIPEMTGMFQKEVAERTAAVPRTKDYGILSVMVQAYYDVKYLFTVHENVFNPPPKVKSGVISLIRNPKEGLEGNEVLFKQIVKAGFNQRRKTLRNSWKVLGIPEALTDHEFMSKRAEELSVQDFIYITKLWKENK
;
A
#
# COMPACT_ATOMS: atom_id res chain seq x y z
N MET A 1 -24.93 -5.52 19.38
CA MET A 1 -24.29 -6.78 18.90
C MET A 1 -22.84 -6.78 19.33
N LYS A 2 -22.22 -7.95 19.55
CA LYS A 2 -20.79 -8.05 19.92
C LYS A 2 -20.00 -8.60 18.73
N VAL A 3 -19.13 -7.79 18.14
CA VAL A 3 -18.19 -8.25 17.10
C VAL A 3 -16.98 -8.85 17.79
N THR A 4 -16.61 -10.07 17.43
CA THR A 4 -15.44 -10.76 18.02
C THR A 4 -14.30 -10.79 17.03
N ALA A 5 -13.09 -10.43 17.48
CA ALA A 5 -11.90 -10.41 16.64
C ALA A 5 -11.56 -11.82 16.12
N LYS A 6 -11.47 -11.95 14.79
CA LYS A 6 -11.17 -13.20 14.09
C LYS A 6 -9.68 -13.24 13.74
N LYS A 7 -8.94 -14.12 14.42
CA LYS A 7 -7.49 -14.28 14.23
C LYS A 7 -7.09 -14.58 12.78
N HIS A 8 -7.89 -15.37 12.06
CA HIS A 8 -7.61 -15.73 10.66
C HIS A 8 -7.77 -14.54 9.69
N LEU A 9 -8.55 -13.52 10.07
CA LEU A 9 -8.69 -12.26 9.34
C LEU A 9 -7.65 -11.21 9.78
N GLY A 10 -6.80 -11.51 10.76
CA GLY A 10 -5.80 -10.55 11.27
C GLY A 10 -6.41 -9.34 11.98
N GLN A 11 -7.64 -9.45 12.50
CA GLN A 11 -8.35 -8.34 13.11
C GLN A 11 -7.73 -7.91 14.45
N HIS A 12 -7.33 -6.64 14.52
CA HIS A 12 -6.93 -5.91 15.72
C HIS A 12 -7.72 -4.60 15.75
N PHE A 13 -8.70 -4.48 16.63
CA PHE A 13 -9.54 -3.29 16.69
C PHE A 13 -8.79 -2.17 17.39
N LEU A 14 -8.53 -1.07 16.70
CA LEU A 14 -8.01 0.16 17.29
C LEU A 14 -9.08 0.71 18.25
N THR A 15 -8.66 1.06 19.46
CA THR A 15 -9.55 1.61 20.51
C THR A 15 -9.21 3.05 20.89
N ASP A 16 -8.06 3.57 20.45
CA ASP A 16 -7.64 4.94 20.76
C ASP A 16 -8.19 5.93 19.72
N GLU A 17 -9.07 6.81 20.20
CA GLU A 17 -9.77 7.82 19.40
C GLU A 17 -8.85 8.91 18.85
N ASN A 18 -7.79 9.27 19.57
CA ASN A 18 -6.85 10.27 19.10
C ASN A 18 -6.03 9.72 17.93
N ILE A 19 -5.63 8.45 18.00
CA ILE A 19 -4.95 7.77 16.88
C ILE A 19 -5.91 7.62 15.70
N ALA A 20 -7.14 7.21 15.94
CA ALA A 20 -8.15 7.07 14.89
C ALA A 20 -8.39 8.40 14.13
N SER A 21 -8.61 9.49 14.88
CA SER A 21 -8.76 10.83 14.31
C SER A 21 -7.51 11.27 13.54
N LYS A 22 -6.30 11.03 14.05
CA LYS A 22 -5.05 11.34 13.35
C LYS A 22 -4.89 10.59 12.04
N ILE A 23 -5.28 9.31 11.98
CA ILE A 23 -5.25 8.52 10.74
C ILE A 23 -6.27 9.09 9.75
N ALA A 24 -7.51 9.31 10.18
CA ALA A 24 -8.56 9.90 9.34
C ALA A 24 -8.14 11.26 8.77
N ASN A 25 -7.47 12.09 9.56
CA ASN A 25 -6.95 13.40 9.16
C ASN A 25 -5.63 13.37 8.39
N GLY A 26 -5.05 12.19 8.13
CA GLY A 26 -3.87 12.08 7.28
C GLY A 26 -4.18 12.19 5.79
N LEU A 27 -5.45 12.00 5.41
CA LEU A 27 -5.95 12.29 4.06
C LEU A 27 -6.14 13.79 3.86
N SER A 28 -5.64 14.33 2.75
CA SER A 28 -5.71 15.76 2.42
C SER A 28 -7.13 16.26 2.15
N GLY A 29 -7.96 15.43 1.50
CA GLY A 29 -9.27 15.82 0.97
C GLY A 29 -9.22 16.44 -0.44
N ASP A 30 -8.04 16.49 -1.07
CA ASP A 30 -7.84 17.20 -2.33
C ASP A 30 -7.76 16.25 -3.52
N GLY A 31 -8.55 16.53 -4.57
CA GLY A 31 -8.45 15.83 -5.85
C GLY A 31 -9.22 14.51 -5.93
N TYR A 32 -10.13 14.24 -5.00
CA TYR A 32 -11.04 13.10 -5.01
C TYR A 32 -12.34 13.43 -4.27
N ASP A 33 -13.45 12.88 -4.75
CA ASP A 33 -14.79 13.08 -4.16
C ASP A 33 -15.20 11.93 -3.24
N ALA A 34 -14.48 10.81 -3.28
CA ALA A 34 -14.79 9.60 -2.52
C ALA A 34 -13.59 9.10 -1.70
N VAL A 35 -13.91 8.47 -0.57
CA VAL A 35 -12.94 7.77 0.30
C VAL A 35 -13.40 6.33 0.48
N LEU A 36 -12.50 5.38 0.24
CA LEU A 36 -12.71 3.95 0.48
C LEU A 36 -11.92 3.48 1.71
N GLU A 37 -12.63 3.23 2.81
CA GLU A 37 -12.06 2.60 4.00
C GLU A 37 -11.99 1.08 3.85
N VAL A 38 -10.81 0.48 3.94
CA VAL A 38 -10.62 -0.97 3.89
C VAL A 38 -10.52 -1.54 5.30
N GLY A 39 -11.40 -2.47 5.62
CA GLY A 39 -11.46 -3.10 6.95
C GLY A 39 -11.93 -2.14 8.05
N PRO A 40 -13.12 -1.54 7.91
CA PRO A 40 -13.68 -0.62 8.92
C PRO A 40 -13.90 -1.27 10.29
N GLY A 41 -14.13 -2.60 10.35
CA GLY A 41 -14.51 -3.29 11.58
C GLY A 41 -15.75 -2.67 12.21
N MET A 42 -15.62 -2.13 13.43
CA MET A 42 -16.70 -1.42 14.13
C MET A 42 -16.78 0.08 13.80
N GLY A 43 -16.04 0.54 12.79
CA GLY A 43 -16.10 1.90 12.27
C GLY A 43 -15.35 2.96 13.08
N VAL A 44 -14.19 2.58 13.63
CA VAL A 44 -13.37 3.50 14.45
C VAL A 44 -12.82 4.68 13.64
N LEU A 45 -12.44 4.47 12.37
CA LEU A 45 -12.09 5.56 11.45
C LEU A 45 -13.34 6.08 10.74
N THR A 46 -14.24 5.19 10.33
CA THR A 46 -15.49 5.50 9.61
C THR A 46 -16.22 6.72 10.13
N LYS A 47 -16.41 6.83 11.45
CA LYS A 47 -17.13 7.96 12.05
C LYS A 47 -16.50 9.32 11.75
N TYR A 48 -15.17 9.39 11.69
CA TYR A 48 -14.44 10.62 11.37
C TYR A 48 -14.47 10.91 9.87
N LEU A 49 -14.56 9.87 9.04
CA LEU A 49 -14.69 10.01 7.58
C LEU A 49 -16.08 10.51 7.19
N LEU A 50 -17.13 10.03 7.86
CA LEU A 50 -18.52 10.45 7.65
C LEU A 50 -18.82 11.91 8.02
N ASP A 51 -17.90 12.57 8.72
CA ASP A 51 -17.95 14.00 9.04
C ASP A 51 -17.24 14.88 8.01
N LYS A 52 -16.59 14.28 7.00
CA LYS A 52 -15.92 14.98 5.89
C LYS A 52 -16.86 15.17 4.69
N GLU A 53 -16.42 16.01 3.76
CA GLU A 53 -17.18 16.33 2.53
C GLU A 53 -17.20 15.16 1.54
N GLN A 54 -16.14 14.35 1.50
CA GLN A 54 -16.03 13.23 0.58
C GLN A 54 -17.01 12.10 0.93
N GLU A 55 -17.58 11.48 -0.11
CA GLU A 55 -18.46 10.34 0.04
C GLU A 55 -17.69 9.12 0.56
N THR A 56 -18.13 8.57 1.70
CA THR A 56 -17.42 7.47 2.37
C THR A 56 -18.00 6.13 1.97
N PHE A 57 -17.13 5.27 1.43
CA PHE A 57 -17.34 3.86 1.15
C PHE A 57 -16.50 3.02 2.09
N VAL A 58 -16.97 1.81 2.41
CA VAL A 58 -16.22 0.87 3.24
C VAL A 58 -16.19 -0.51 2.58
N ALA A 59 -15.06 -1.20 2.64
CA ALA A 59 -14.89 -2.57 2.16
C ALA A 59 -14.68 -3.53 3.34
N GLU A 60 -15.65 -4.40 3.60
CA GLU A 60 -15.64 -5.32 4.75
C GLU A 60 -16.14 -6.72 4.35
N ILE A 61 -15.36 -7.74 4.71
CA ILE A 61 -15.67 -9.16 4.45
C ILE A 61 -16.35 -9.83 5.64
N ASP A 62 -16.10 -9.32 6.85
CA ASP A 62 -16.66 -9.86 8.09
C ASP A 62 -18.13 -9.46 8.24
N GLN A 63 -19.02 -10.43 8.06
CA GLN A 63 -20.47 -10.22 8.11
C GLN A 63 -20.96 -9.70 9.47
N GLU A 64 -20.28 -10.01 10.58
CA GLU A 64 -20.61 -9.43 11.89
C GLU A 64 -20.32 -7.92 11.93
N SER A 65 -19.20 -7.50 11.33
CA SER A 65 -18.82 -6.10 11.20
C SER A 65 -19.75 -5.37 10.22
N VAL A 66 -20.11 -5.99 9.09
CA VAL A 66 -21.12 -5.44 8.15
C VAL A 66 -22.46 -5.19 8.85
N ALA A 67 -22.97 -6.17 9.60
CA ALA A 67 -24.22 -6.02 10.34
C ALA A 67 -24.14 -4.90 11.40
N TYR A 68 -22.99 -4.79 12.08
CA TYR A 68 -22.73 -3.69 13.01
C TYR A 68 -22.74 -2.33 12.31
N LEU A 69 -22.05 -2.19 11.18
CA LEU A 69 -21.95 -0.93 10.43
C LEU A 69 -23.31 -0.48 9.91
N LYS A 70 -24.13 -1.39 9.36
CA LYS A 70 -25.50 -1.07 8.91
C LYS A 70 -26.38 -0.54 10.03
N LEU A 71 -26.23 -1.08 11.24
CA LEU A 71 -27.02 -0.65 12.40
C LEU A 71 -26.56 0.69 12.97
N HIS A 72 -25.24 0.92 13.05
CA HIS A 72 -24.66 2.06 13.75
C HIS A 72 -24.33 3.25 12.84
N TYR A 73 -24.15 3.03 11.54
CA TYR A 73 -23.84 4.05 10.54
C TYR A 73 -24.77 3.95 9.34
N PRO A 74 -26.07 4.32 9.47
CA PRO A 74 -27.04 4.23 8.37
C PRO A 74 -26.64 5.02 7.12
N LYS A 75 -25.79 6.05 7.25
CA LYS A 75 -25.20 6.79 6.12
C LYS A 75 -24.39 5.90 5.16
N LEU A 76 -23.99 4.71 5.59
CA LEU A 76 -23.23 3.75 4.77
C LEU A 76 -24.10 2.73 4.01
N GLU A 77 -25.43 2.78 4.09
CA GLU A 77 -26.29 1.65 3.68
C GLU A 77 -25.98 1.11 2.27
N ASN A 78 -25.77 2.00 1.28
CA ASN A 78 -25.41 1.62 -0.10
C ASN A 78 -23.90 1.67 -0.38
N HIS A 79 -23.07 1.97 0.63
CA HIS A 79 -21.63 2.20 0.52
C HIS A 79 -20.79 1.13 1.23
N ILE A 80 -21.42 0.04 1.68
CA ILE A 80 -20.71 -1.14 2.20
C ILE A 80 -20.44 -2.12 1.06
N LEU A 81 -19.21 -2.09 0.59
CA LEU A 81 -18.65 -2.98 -0.42
C LEU A 81 -18.09 -4.25 0.23
N ASN A 82 -17.86 -5.26 -0.60
CA ASN A 82 -17.30 -6.54 -0.18
C ASN A 82 -15.75 -6.51 -0.20
N ASP A 83 -15.11 -7.64 -0.46
CA ASP A 83 -13.67 -7.85 -0.49
C ASP A 83 -12.91 -6.84 -1.38
N PHE A 84 -12.17 -5.93 -0.74
CA PHE A 84 -11.32 -4.93 -1.39
C PHE A 84 -10.37 -5.51 -2.44
N LEU A 85 -9.81 -6.69 -2.20
CA LEU A 85 -8.86 -7.29 -3.14
C LEU A 85 -9.53 -7.77 -4.44
N LYS A 86 -10.86 -7.96 -4.41
CA LYS A 86 -11.68 -8.37 -5.56
C LYS A 86 -12.44 -7.22 -6.21
N LEU A 87 -12.44 -6.03 -5.59
CA LEU A 87 -13.11 -4.86 -6.16
C LEU A 87 -12.43 -4.43 -7.46
N ASP A 88 -13.24 -4.20 -8.48
CA ASP A 88 -12.86 -3.45 -9.65
C ASP A 88 -13.06 -1.95 -9.33
N ILE A 89 -11.96 -1.28 -8.97
CA ILE A 89 -12.00 0.12 -8.50
C ILE A 89 -12.45 1.06 -9.65
N PRO A 90 -11.89 0.97 -10.87
CA PRO A 90 -12.36 1.75 -12.01
C PRO A 90 -13.85 1.57 -12.33
N GLN A 91 -14.40 0.35 -12.13
CA GLN A 91 -15.82 0.12 -12.36
C GLN A 91 -16.70 0.64 -11.21
N GLN A 92 -16.20 0.62 -9.98
CA GLN A 92 -16.95 1.01 -8.79
C GLN A 92 -17.03 2.52 -8.59
N PHE A 93 -16.02 3.27 -9.06
CA PHE A 93 -15.91 4.72 -8.86
C PHE A 93 -15.76 5.42 -10.21
N GLU A 94 -16.65 6.37 -10.51
CA GLU A 94 -16.60 7.15 -11.75
C GLU A 94 -15.44 8.17 -11.78
N GLY A 95 -14.77 8.39 -10.64
CA GLY A 95 -13.69 9.34 -10.47
C GLY A 95 -12.57 8.84 -9.57
N GLN A 96 -11.84 9.77 -8.96
CA GLN A 96 -10.75 9.44 -8.06
C GLN A 96 -11.27 9.10 -6.67
N VAL A 97 -10.63 8.09 -6.05
CA VAL A 97 -10.98 7.62 -4.71
C VAL A 97 -9.73 7.50 -3.85
N ALA A 98 -9.72 8.16 -2.71
CA ALA A 98 -8.66 7.97 -1.73
C ALA A 98 -8.90 6.68 -0.94
N VAL A 99 -7.82 5.98 -0.59
CA VAL A 99 -7.91 4.75 0.20
C VAL A 99 -7.46 5.02 1.63
N ILE A 100 -8.16 4.46 2.62
CA ILE A 100 -7.75 4.56 4.01
C ILE A 100 -8.03 3.26 4.77
N GLY A 101 -7.31 3.03 5.87
CA GLY A 101 -7.65 1.92 6.74
C GLY A 101 -6.69 1.69 7.88
N ASN A 102 -7.22 1.03 8.91
CA ASN A 102 -6.42 0.21 9.83
C ASN A 102 -6.29 -1.19 9.21
N PHE A 103 -5.36 -1.34 8.27
CA PHE A 103 -5.37 -2.49 7.37
C PHE A 103 -5.10 -3.81 8.09
N PRO A 104 -5.77 -4.91 7.69
CA PRO A 104 -5.45 -6.23 8.22
C PRO A 104 -4.03 -6.67 7.86
N TYR A 105 -3.30 -7.19 8.85
CA TYR A 105 -1.86 -7.48 8.69
C TYR A 105 -1.55 -8.66 7.76
N ASN A 106 -2.49 -9.58 7.59
CA ASN A 106 -2.34 -10.76 6.74
C ASN A 106 -2.32 -10.43 5.24
N ILE A 107 -2.87 -9.28 4.84
CA ILE A 107 -3.02 -8.87 3.44
C ILE A 107 -2.31 -7.54 3.12
N SER A 108 -1.46 -7.04 4.01
CA SER A 108 -0.82 -5.71 3.88
C SER A 108 -0.12 -5.48 2.53
N SER A 109 0.71 -6.43 2.08
CA SER A 109 1.37 -6.32 0.77
C SER A 109 0.38 -6.39 -0.39
N GLN A 110 -0.68 -7.19 -0.27
CA GLN A 110 -1.71 -7.30 -1.31
C GLN A 110 -2.48 -5.99 -1.47
N ILE A 111 -2.78 -5.31 -0.36
CA ILE A 111 -3.39 -3.97 -0.37
C ILE A 111 -2.49 -2.98 -1.10
N LEU A 112 -1.19 -2.93 -0.76
CA LEU A 112 -0.23 -2.03 -1.44
C LEU A 112 -0.13 -2.32 -2.94
N PHE A 113 -0.08 -3.59 -3.35
CA PHE A 113 -0.07 -3.93 -4.77
C PHE A 113 -1.40 -3.61 -5.47
N LYS A 114 -2.54 -3.82 -4.82
CA LYS A 114 -3.84 -3.41 -5.36
C LYS A 114 -3.92 -1.89 -5.54
N ILE A 115 -3.34 -1.10 -4.63
CA ILE A 115 -3.25 0.37 -4.77
C ILE A 115 -2.35 0.75 -5.96
N ILE A 116 -1.22 0.07 -6.15
CA ILE A 116 -0.33 0.28 -7.31
C ILE A 116 -1.07 -0.08 -8.61
N ASP A 117 -1.72 -1.24 -8.66
CA ASP A 117 -2.40 -1.73 -9.86
C ASP A 117 -3.59 -0.83 -10.27
N ASN A 118 -4.08 0.04 -9.39
CA ASN A 118 -5.13 1.04 -9.69
C ASN A 118 -4.65 2.49 -9.41
N TYR A 119 -3.35 2.78 -9.58
CA TYR A 119 -2.80 4.10 -9.23
C TYR A 119 -3.46 5.27 -9.99
N GLU A 120 -4.00 5.03 -11.18
CA GLU A 120 -4.73 6.06 -11.95
C GLU A 120 -6.03 6.51 -11.27
N CYS A 121 -6.66 5.64 -10.48
CA CYS A 121 -7.86 5.96 -9.71
C CYS A 121 -7.57 6.43 -8.28
N ILE A 122 -6.41 6.07 -7.71
CA ILE A 122 -6.07 6.34 -6.31
C ILE A 122 -5.00 7.44 -6.23
N PRO A 123 -5.39 8.73 -6.04
CA PRO A 123 -4.43 9.81 -5.90
C PRO A 123 -3.72 9.78 -4.54
N GLU A 124 -4.38 9.25 -3.52
CA GLU A 124 -3.91 9.31 -2.14
C GLU A 124 -4.30 8.06 -1.35
N MET A 125 -3.40 7.63 -0.47
CA MET A 125 -3.73 6.67 0.58
C MET A 125 -3.12 7.10 1.90
N THR A 126 -3.86 6.98 3.00
CA THR A 126 -3.30 6.99 4.35
C THR A 126 -3.71 5.73 5.07
N GLY A 127 -2.78 5.02 5.67
CA GLY A 127 -3.19 3.82 6.40
C GLY A 127 -2.13 3.23 7.29
N MET A 128 -2.62 2.38 8.19
CA MET A 128 -1.83 1.74 9.23
C MET A 128 -1.50 0.31 8.83
N PHE A 129 -0.22 -0.02 8.91
CA PHE A 129 0.32 -1.36 8.67
C PHE A 129 1.12 -1.82 9.88
N GLN A 130 1.55 -3.09 9.88
CA GLN A 130 2.64 -3.50 10.76
C GLN A 130 3.85 -2.59 10.54
N LYS A 131 4.53 -2.22 11.63
CA LYS A 131 5.62 -1.25 11.60
C LYS A 131 6.70 -1.62 10.57
N GLU A 132 7.08 -2.89 10.48
CA GLU A 132 8.06 -3.37 9.48
C GLU A 132 7.59 -3.10 8.04
N VAL A 133 6.31 -3.33 7.72
CA VAL A 133 5.78 -3.10 6.37
C VAL A 133 5.77 -1.61 6.05
N ALA A 134 5.37 -0.77 7.00
CA ALA A 134 5.42 0.69 6.87
C ALA A 134 6.86 1.20 6.65
N GLU A 135 7.81 0.75 7.47
CA GLU A 135 9.23 1.09 7.35
C GLU A 135 9.82 0.64 6.02
N ARG A 136 9.55 -0.60 5.59
CA ARG A 136 10.00 -1.12 4.29
C ARG A 136 9.41 -0.36 3.12
N THR A 137 8.16 0.08 3.21
CA THR A 137 7.52 0.85 2.14
C THR A 137 8.16 2.24 2.01
N ALA A 138 8.49 2.88 3.12
CA ALA A 138 9.14 4.20 3.18
C ALA A 138 10.68 4.16 3.12
N ALA A 139 11.29 2.97 3.07
CA ALA A 139 12.73 2.81 3.13
C ALA A 139 13.43 3.41 1.90
N VAL A 140 14.65 3.90 2.09
CA VAL A 140 15.50 4.48 1.04
C VAL A 140 16.67 3.55 0.70
N PRO A 141 17.32 3.70 -0.47
CA PRO A 141 18.45 2.86 -0.87
C PRO A 141 19.53 2.77 0.21
N ARG A 142 20.25 1.63 0.22
CA ARG A 142 21.34 1.30 1.16
C ARG A 142 20.91 1.19 2.62
N THR A 143 19.62 0.95 2.87
CA THR A 143 19.10 0.63 4.21
C THR A 143 18.69 -0.83 4.31
N LYS A 144 18.63 -1.34 5.55
CA LYS A 144 18.22 -2.73 5.81
C LYS A 144 16.78 -3.01 5.37
N ASP A 145 15.91 -2.01 5.42
CA ASP A 145 14.48 -2.19 5.12
C ASP A 145 14.16 -1.98 3.63
N TYR A 146 15.10 -1.45 2.85
CA TYR A 146 14.91 -1.24 1.41
C TYR A 146 14.80 -2.56 0.65
N GLY A 147 13.78 -2.65 -0.20
CA GLY A 147 13.44 -3.89 -0.89
C GLY A 147 12.42 -3.69 -2.02
N ILE A 148 11.82 -4.80 -2.44
CA ILE A 148 10.81 -4.82 -3.51
C ILE A 148 9.66 -3.84 -3.21
N LEU A 149 9.12 -3.84 -1.98
CA LEU A 149 8.02 -2.94 -1.62
C LEU A 149 8.41 -1.46 -1.76
N SER A 150 9.60 -1.09 -1.32
CA SER A 150 10.12 0.28 -1.43
C SER A 150 10.14 0.71 -2.89
N VAL A 151 10.77 -0.09 -3.76
CA VAL A 151 10.92 0.26 -5.18
C VAL A 151 9.58 0.26 -5.90
N MET A 152 8.74 -0.75 -5.68
CA MET A 152 7.47 -0.88 -6.37
C MET A 152 6.48 0.21 -5.97
N VAL A 153 6.39 0.57 -4.68
CA VAL A 153 5.47 1.64 -4.24
C VAL A 153 6.01 3.01 -4.64
N GLN A 154 7.29 3.27 -4.41
CA GLN A 154 7.91 4.58 -4.68
C GLN A 154 8.04 4.91 -6.18
N ALA A 155 7.87 3.92 -7.06
CA ALA A 155 7.76 4.14 -8.50
C ALA A 155 6.45 4.85 -8.90
N TYR A 156 5.40 4.74 -8.09
CA TYR A 156 4.08 5.30 -8.37
C TYR A 156 3.65 6.38 -7.38
N TYR A 157 4.22 6.39 -6.17
CA TYR A 157 3.81 7.29 -5.08
C TYR A 157 5.00 7.88 -4.35
N ASP A 158 4.85 9.10 -3.84
CA ASP A 158 5.69 9.60 -2.76
C ASP A 158 5.21 9.01 -1.43
N VAL A 159 6.12 8.36 -0.71
CA VAL A 159 5.82 7.68 0.55
C VAL A 159 6.30 8.52 1.72
N LYS A 160 5.43 8.78 2.70
CA LYS A 160 5.80 9.41 3.97
C LYS A 160 5.44 8.50 5.15
N TYR A 161 6.40 8.25 6.02
CA TYR A 161 6.13 7.64 7.32
C TYR A 161 5.63 8.71 8.29
N LEU A 162 4.36 8.61 8.71
CA LEU A 162 3.73 9.64 9.51
C LEU A 162 4.05 9.47 11.00
N PHE A 163 3.73 8.32 11.58
CA PHE A 163 4.00 8.04 13.00
C PHE A 163 3.90 6.54 13.34
N THR A 164 4.49 6.16 14.47
CA THR A 164 4.38 4.81 15.04
C THR A 164 3.21 4.74 16.03
N VAL A 165 2.48 3.63 16.03
CA VAL A 165 1.39 3.33 16.97
C VAL A 165 1.74 2.10 17.79
N HIS A 166 1.53 2.18 19.11
CA HIS A 166 1.90 1.15 20.07
C HIS A 166 0.81 0.07 20.20
N GLU A 167 1.18 -1.18 20.43
CA GLU A 167 0.25 -2.32 20.44
C GLU A 167 -0.84 -2.27 21.52
N ASN A 168 -0.66 -1.46 22.57
CA ASN A 168 -1.59 -1.36 23.69
C ASN A 168 -2.86 -0.56 23.36
N VAL A 169 -2.91 0.14 22.22
CA VAL A 169 -4.11 0.85 21.76
C VAL A 169 -5.07 -0.03 20.94
N PHE A 170 -4.85 -1.34 20.93
CA PHE A 170 -5.67 -2.30 20.20
C PHE A 170 -6.29 -3.36 21.12
N ASN A 171 -7.43 -3.90 20.70
CA ASN A 171 -8.08 -5.03 21.36
C ASN A 171 -8.49 -6.10 20.33
N PRO A 172 -7.92 -7.32 20.38
CA PRO A 172 -6.76 -7.70 21.19
C PRO A 172 -5.47 -7.00 20.71
N PRO A 173 -4.46 -6.80 21.58
CA PRO A 173 -3.21 -6.18 21.19
C PRO A 173 -2.43 -7.05 20.20
N PRO A 174 -1.85 -6.48 19.12
CA PRO A 174 -0.93 -7.20 18.25
C PRO A 174 0.41 -7.46 18.95
N LYS A 175 1.22 -8.35 18.37
CA LYS A 175 2.57 -8.69 18.90
C LYS A 175 3.66 -7.69 18.49
N VAL A 176 3.34 -6.79 17.58
CA VAL A 176 4.27 -5.84 16.99
C VAL A 176 3.62 -4.47 16.94
N LYS A 177 4.45 -3.43 16.91
CA LYS A 177 4.00 -2.05 16.68
C LYS A 177 3.43 -1.89 15.28
N SER A 178 2.64 -0.84 15.11
CA SER A 178 2.15 -0.39 13.81
C SER A 178 2.86 0.87 13.34
N GLY A 179 2.86 1.10 12.04
CA GLY A 179 3.28 2.36 11.43
C GLY A 179 2.20 2.88 10.51
N VAL A 180 1.94 4.18 10.57
CA VAL A 180 1.03 4.87 9.67
C VAL A 180 1.86 5.52 8.57
N ILE A 181 1.49 5.27 7.31
CA ILE A 181 2.12 5.88 6.14
C ILE A 181 1.08 6.62 5.30
N SER A 182 1.55 7.63 4.58
CA SER A 182 0.81 8.33 3.53
C SER A 182 1.50 8.07 2.18
N LEU A 183 0.68 7.83 1.15
CA LEU A 183 1.07 7.72 -0.24
C LEU A 183 0.39 8.84 -1.01
N ILE A 184 1.16 9.66 -1.72
CA ILE A 184 0.65 10.67 -2.66
C ILE A 184 1.10 10.28 -4.06
N ARG A 185 0.16 10.16 -5.00
CA ARG A 185 0.45 9.68 -6.35
C ARG A 185 1.47 10.58 -7.04
N ASN A 186 2.56 9.97 -7.48
CA ASN A 186 3.66 10.61 -8.18
C ASN A 186 4.41 9.57 -9.04
N PRO A 187 3.83 9.13 -10.18
CA PRO A 187 4.47 8.17 -11.06
C PRO A 187 5.77 8.75 -11.60
N LYS A 188 6.86 7.99 -11.41
CA LYS A 188 8.20 8.45 -11.80
C LYS A 188 8.35 8.41 -13.31
N GLU A 189 8.96 9.46 -13.85
CA GLU A 189 9.16 9.64 -15.29
C GLU A 189 9.83 8.40 -15.91
N GLY A 190 9.27 7.92 -17.03
CA GLY A 190 9.84 6.80 -17.76
C GLY A 190 9.37 5.41 -17.34
N LEU A 191 8.54 5.31 -16.31
CA LEU A 191 7.88 4.07 -15.94
C LEU A 191 6.80 3.65 -16.93
N GLU A 192 6.09 4.63 -17.51
CA GLU A 192 4.99 4.41 -18.46
C GLU A 192 5.43 3.53 -19.64
N GLY A 193 4.66 2.47 -19.89
CA GLY A 193 4.92 1.47 -20.93
C GLY A 193 6.07 0.50 -20.62
N ASN A 194 6.65 0.56 -19.42
CA ASN A 194 7.75 -0.30 -18.96
C ASN A 194 7.39 -1.11 -17.71
N GLU A 195 6.16 -1.02 -17.21
CA GLU A 195 5.70 -1.51 -15.91
C GLU A 195 5.94 -3.01 -15.72
N VAL A 196 5.62 -3.81 -16.75
CA VAL A 196 5.78 -5.27 -16.72
C VAL A 196 7.26 -5.65 -16.60
N LEU A 197 8.12 -5.06 -17.44
CA LEU A 197 9.57 -5.34 -17.43
C LEU A 197 10.23 -4.79 -16.16
N PHE A 198 9.84 -3.60 -15.72
CA PHE A 198 10.28 -2.99 -14.48
C PHE A 198 10.01 -3.92 -13.29
N LYS A 199 8.78 -4.43 -13.17
CA LYS A 199 8.40 -5.38 -12.11
C LYS A 199 9.24 -6.66 -12.17
N GLN A 200 9.56 -7.16 -13.36
CA GLN A 200 10.43 -8.34 -13.53
C GLN A 200 11.86 -8.06 -13.08
N ILE A 201 12.45 -6.93 -13.50
CA ILE A 201 13.81 -6.52 -13.16
C ILE A 201 13.96 -6.29 -11.65
N VAL A 202 13.02 -5.57 -11.03
CA VAL A 202 13.02 -5.32 -9.58
C VAL A 202 12.93 -6.65 -8.82
N LYS A 203 11.96 -7.52 -9.17
CA LYS A 203 11.80 -8.82 -8.51
C LYS A 203 13.05 -9.69 -8.65
N ALA A 204 13.61 -9.80 -9.84
CA ALA A 204 14.81 -10.60 -10.08
C ALA A 204 16.00 -10.05 -9.27
N GLY A 205 16.18 -8.72 -9.22
CA GLY A 205 17.25 -8.07 -8.45
C GLY A 205 17.21 -8.41 -6.97
N PHE A 206 16.04 -8.32 -6.33
CA PHE A 206 15.89 -8.56 -4.89
C PHE A 206 15.71 -10.04 -4.50
N ASN A 207 15.44 -10.94 -5.45
CA ASN A 207 15.29 -12.38 -5.16
C ASN A 207 16.58 -12.98 -4.56
N GLN A 208 17.74 -12.42 -4.88
CA GLN A 208 19.02 -12.79 -4.28
C GLN A 208 19.72 -11.58 -3.66
N ARG A 209 19.12 -11.00 -2.60
CA ARG A 209 19.55 -9.73 -1.97
C ARG A 209 21.07 -9.61 -1.67
N ARG A 210 21.75 -10.71 -1.35
CA ARG A 210 23.19 -10.74 -1.03
C ARG A 210 24.10 -10.89 -2.25
N LYS A 211 23.56 -11.08 -3.44
CA LYS A 211 24.30 -11.25 -4.70
C LYS A 211 24.26 -9.97 -5.52
N THR A 212 25.28 -9.80 -6.35
CA THR A 212 25.35 -8.71 -7.32
C THR A 212 24.27 -8.87 -8.40
N LEU A 213 23.88 -7.77 -9.03
CA LEU A 213 22.82 -7.73 -10.04
C LEU A 213 23.17 -8.58 -11.27
N ARG A 214 24.45 -8.72 -11.63
CA ARG A 214 24.90 -9.70 -12.65
C ARG A 214 24.38 -11.10 -12.38
N ASN A 215 24.41 -11.54 -11.11
CA ASN A 215 23.94 -12.87 -10.72
C ASN A 215 22.42 -12.91 -10.59
N SER A 216 21.83 -11.88 -9.97
CA SER A 216 20.39 -11.81 -9.73
C SER A 216 19.58 -11.72 -11.04
N TRP A 217 20.05 -10.94 -12.01
CA TRP A 217 19.37 -10.73 -13.30
C TRP A 217 19.71 -11.76 -14.38
N LYS A 218 20.63 -12.69 -14.12
CA LYS A 218 20.98 -13.75 -15.08
C LYS A 218 19.76 -14.55 -15.56
N VAL A 219 18.77 -14.75 -14.67
CA VAL A 219 17.52 -15.45 -14.98
C VAL A 219 16.66 -14.76 -16.04
N LEU A 220 16.85 -13.45 -16.25
CA LEU A 220 16.10 -12.67 -17.24
C LEU A 220 16.77 -12.64 -18.62
N GLY A 221 17.97 -13.21 -18.76
CA GLY A 221 18.78 -13.10 -19.98
C GLY A 221 19.27 -11.67 -20.18
N ILE A 222 20.37 -11.30 -19.51
CA ILE A 222 20.97 -9.97 -19.61
C ILE A 222 21.37 -9.70 -21.08
N PRO A 223 20.86 -8.62 -21.72
CA PRO A 223 21.27 -8.22 -23.06
C PRO A 223 22.78 -8.02 -23.15
N GLU A 224 23.39 -8.40 -24.27
CA GLU A 224 24.85 -8.32 -24.47
C GLU A 224 25.39 -6.92 -24.20
N ALA A 225 24.69 -5.89 -24.71
CA ALA A 225 25.03 -4.48 -24.51
C ALA A 225 25.04 -4.02 -23.04
N LEU A 226 24.39 -4.76 -22.13
CA LEU A 226 24.31 -4.41 -20.70
C LEU A 226 25.26 -5.24 -19.83
N THR A 227 25.97 -6.21 -20.40
CA THR A 227 26.82 -7.14 -19.63
C THR A 227 27.90 -6.43 -18.82
N ASP A 228 28.43 -5.31 -19.33
CA ASP A 228 29.48 -4.50 -18.69
C ASP A 228 28.95 -3.20 -18.06
N HIS A 229 27.63 -3.02 -17.97
CA HIS A 229 27.03 -1.87 -17.31
C HIS A 229 27.42 -1.81 -15.81
N GLU A 230 27.69 -0.61 -15.29
CA GLU A 230 28.19 -0.41 -13.92
C GLU A 230 27.29 -1.02 -12.82
N PHE A 231 25.99 -1.16 -13.09
CA PHE A 231 25.03 -1.76 -12.17
C PHE A 231 25.27 -3.26 -11.97
N MET A 232 25.92 -3.95 -12.91
CA MET A 232 26.16 -5.39 -12.82
C MET A 232 27.01 -5.78 -11.60
N SER A 233 27.89 -4.88 -11.14
CA SER A 233 28.67 -5.05 -9.91
C SER A 233 27.95 -4.63 -8.62
N LYS A 234 26.83 -3.88 -8.71
CA LYS A 234 26.06 -3.42 -7.55
C LYS A 234 25.11 -4.50 -7.06
N ARG A 235 24.58 -4.37 -5.84
CA ARG A 235 23.44 -5.14 -5.33
C ARG A 235 22.15 -4.35 -5.50
N ALA A 236 21.01 -5.05 -5.52
CA ALA A 236 19.69 -4.41 -5.70
C ALA A 236 19.40 -3.31 -4.67
N GLU A 237 19.85 -3.47 -3.43
CA GLU A 237 19.62 -2.47 -2.39
C GLU A 237 20.41 -1.17 -2.58
N GLU A 238 21.35 -1.12 -3.53
CA GLU A 238 22.16 0.04 -3.83
C GLU A 238 21.57 0.92 -4.94
N LEU A 239 20.58 0.41 -5.69
CA LEU A 239 19.91 1.13 -6.77
C LEU A 239 18.72 1.94 -6.23
N SER A 240 18.61 3.18 -6.68
CA SER A 240 17.41 4.00 -6.52
C SER A 240 16.27 3.51 -7.43
N VAL A 241 15.05 4.00 -7.18
CA VAL A 241 13.91 3.79 -8.07
C VAL A 241 14.23 4.22 -9.50
N GLN A 242 14.88 5.37 -9.66
CA GLN A 242 15.26 5.88 -10.98
C GLN A 242 16.33 5.04 -11.66
N ASP A 243 17.26 4.46 -10.91
CA ASP A 243 18.23 3.50 -11.48
C ASP A 243 17.52 2.25 -12.03
N PHE A 244 16.50 1.75 -11.31
CA PHE A 244 15.69 0.63 -11.79
C PHE A 244 14.85 0.97 -13.03
N ILE A 245 14.29 2.18 -13.10
CA ILE A 245 13.57 2.65 -14.30
C ILE A 245 14.55 2.80 -15.47
N TYR A 246 15.70 3.42 -15.24
CA TYR A 246 16.74 3.63 -16.24
C TYR A 246 17.22 2.31 -16.85
N ILE A 247 17.63 1.34 -16.02
CA ILE A 247 18.09 0.05 -16.53
C ILE A 247 16.97 -0.72 -17.24
N THR A 248 15.71 -0.52 -16.83
CA THR A 248 14.56 -1.12 -17.51
C THR A 248 14.40 -0.61 -18.94
N LYS A 249 14.54 0.70 -19.15
CA LYS A 249 14.50 1.30 -20.50
C LYS A 249 15.60 0.74 -21.39
N LEU A 250 16.84 0.78 -20.89
CA LEU A 250 17.99 0.22 -21.61
C LEU A 250 17.78 -1.27 -21.94
N TRP A 251 17.21 -2.04 -21.01
CA TRP A 251 16.92 -3.45 -21.23
C TRP A 251 15.91 -3.65 -22.36
N LYS A 252 14.87 -2.81 -22.44
CA LYS A 252 13.85 -2.87 -23.48
C LYS A 252 14.40 -2.49 -24.86
N GLU A 253 15.29 -1.51 -24.92
CA GLU A 253 15.92 -1.03 -26.17
C GLU A 253 16.89 -2.03 -26.78
N ASN A 254 17.48 -2.91 -25.96
CA ASN A 254 18.50 -3.88 -26.37
C ASN A 254 17.98 -5.33 -26.40
N LYS A 255 16.65 -5.52 -26.46
CA LYS A 255 16.00 -6.83 -26.55
C LYS A 255 15.74 -7.27 -27.98
#